data_AF-A0A1Y2C2C1-F1
#
_entry.id   AF-A0A1Y2C2C1-F1
#
_cell.length_a   1.000
_cell.length_b   1.000
_cell.length_c   1.000
_cell.angle_alpha   90.00
_cell.angle_beta   90.00
_cell.angle_gamma   90.00
#
_symmetry.space_group_name_H-M   'P 1'
#
loop_
_entity.id
_entity.type
_entity.pdbx_description
1 polymer ?
#
loop_
_entity_poly.entity_id
_entity_poly.type
_entity_poly.pdbx_seq_one_letter_code
_entity_poly.pdbx_strand_id
1 'polypeptide(L)'
;MDQLVPEAAGKWTVAAGIHNSSVLDRTGVKCLSHSLATEGRNKVVADGHAEVLCRRAFIRFLLHQMILAFKNEKSIFTRTPPGSQYPLVLSVPTTTFHMYISQSPCGDASMTSLDETQTEDERSQNESKRRKFLDGSSLMHSRKQTKRIGRRGRNDYSLLGVLRTKPGRSDSEMSCSMSCSDKIAKWGVVGISGALISLFVKEPVYLDSVSVGDLFEKEGLNRALVKRIEGSKVDFPYSKSFLESKHTDKPSPTTSDVCLGWTKGVPHNPLEVLSSNGRKQGHAKRKGEWHEKSESELCNNRLRLLFLELIDAARAADALPACLKDVNLVNATYQEIKLHAKEYNDAKKALLDNETFRGWVVKET
;
A
#
# COMPACT_ATOMS: atom_id res chain seq x y z
N MET A 1 1.23 -12.52 -40.95
CA MET A 1 2.60 -12.21 -41.39
C MET A 1 2.85 -10.78 -40.94
N ASP A 2 3.31 -10.61 -39.70
CA ASP A 2 4.76 -10.46 -39.40
C ASP A 2 5.12 -8.98 -39.62
N GLN A 3 5.59 -8.18 -38.67
CA GLN A 3 6.22 -8.33 -37.38
C GLN A 3 5.94 -7.03 -36.62
N LEU A 4 5.82 -7.09 -35.29
CA LEU A 4 6.41 -6.13 -34.35
C LEU A 4 6.27 -6.75 -32.96
N VAL A 5 6.98 -7.87 -32.81
CA VAL A 5 7.51 -8.31 -31.52
C VAL A 5 8.83 -7.57 -31.36
N PRO A 6 8.99 -6.66 -30.39
CA PRO A 6 10.30 -6.37 -29.86
C PRO A 6 10.65 -7.52 -28.91
N GLU A 7 11.73 -8.22 -29.24
CA GLU A 7 12.51 -9.05 -28.32
C GLU A 7 12.90 -8.22 -27.09
N ALA A 8 12.08 -8.29 -26.06
CA ALA A 8 12.41 -7.91 -24.70
C ALA A 8 11.49 -8.67 -23.73
N ALA A 9 11.51 -10.00 -23.83
CA ALA A 9 10.96 -10.86 -22.78
C ALA A 9 11.90 -10.76 -21.56
N GLY A 10 11.64 -9.83 -20.63
CA GLY A 10 12.44 -9.79 -19.40
C GLY A 10 12.23 -8.66 -18.39
N LYS A 11 11.50 -7.58 -18.68
CA LYS A 11 11.33 -6.48 -17.70
C LYS A 11 9.92 -5.90 -17.75
N TRP A 12 9.10 -6.17 -16.74
CA TRP A 12 7.78 -5.56 -16.60
C TRP A 12 7.85 -4.41 -15.59
N THR A 13 7.88 -3.17 -16.07
CA THR A 13 7.81 -2.01 -15.16
C THR A 13 6.36 -1.78 -14.74
N VAL A 14 6.01 -2.05 -13.48
CA VAL A 14 4.83 -1.40 -12.90
C VAL A 14 5.18 0.08 -12.71
N ALA A 15 4.72 0.91 -13.63
CA ALA A 15 4.86 2.36 -13.52
C ALA A 15 3.74 2.92 -12.63
N ALA A 16 4.08 3.71 -11.62
CA ALA A 16 3.11 4.50 -10.90
C ALA A 16 2.92 5.84 -11.61
N GLY A 17 1.67 6.27 -11.82
CA GLY A 17 1.44 7.65 -12.25
C GLY A 17 -0.02 8.11 -12.18
N ILE A 18 -0.18 9.43 -12.07
CA ILE A 18 -1.27 10.23 -12.64
C ILE A 18 -0.65 11.56 -13.08
N HIS A 19 -0.79 11.94 -14.36
CA HIS A 19 -0.42 13.25 -14.89
C HIS A 19 -1.69 14.04 -15.24
N ASN A 20 -1.80 15.28 -14.75
CA ASN A 20 -2.16 16.43 -15.60
C ASN A 20 -1.68 17.73 -14.95
N SER A 21 -0.70 18.36 -15.59
CA SER A 21 -0.11 19.65 -15.26
C SER A 21 -1.14 20.77 -15.44
N SER A 22 -1.92 21.04 -14.40
CA SER A 22 -2.67 22.30 -14.16
C SER A 22 -3.64 22.23 -12.95
N VAL A 23 -3.78 21.07 -12.28
CA VAL A 23 -4.58 20.90 -11.04
C VAL A 23 -3.72 20.33 -9.89
N LEU A 24 -2.40 20.58 -9.94
CA LEU A 24 -1.36 19.76 -9.31
C LEU A 24 -0.84 20.31 -7.97
N ASP A 25 -1.73 20.88 -7.16
CA ASP A 25 -1.43 21.28 -5.78
C ASP A 25 -2.16 20.40 -4.74
N ARG A 26 -3.02 19.45 -5.19
CA ARG A 26 -3.99 18.77 -4.31
C ARG A 26 -4.32 17.30 -4.62
N THR A 27 -3.67 16.61 -5.55
CA THR A 27 -3.98 15.20 -5.82
C THR A 27 -3.25 14.26 -4.84
N GLY A 28 -4.02 13.44 -4.13
CA GLY A 28 -3.50 12.31 -3.35
C GLY A 28 -2.69 12.63 -2.09
N VAL A 29 -3.05 13.63 -1.28
CA VAL A 29 -2.41 13.87 0.03
C VAL A 29 -3.36 13.70 1.23
N LYS A 30 -4.60 13.29 0.97
CA LYS A 30 -5.65 13.20 1.98
C LYS A 30 -5.87 11.76 2.46
N CYS A 31 -6.02 11.61 3.76
CA CYS A 31 -6.51 10.40 4.40
C CYS A 31 -7.79 10.74 5.17
N LEU A 32 -8.71 9.77 5.25
CA LEU A 32 -9.93 9.92 6.03
C LEU A 32 -9.61 9.86 7.53
N SER A 33 -10.35 10.63 8.31
CA SER A 33 -10.37 10.49 9.76
C SER A 33 -10.90 9.11 10.15
N HIS A 34 -10.66 8.72 11.40
CA HIS A 34 -11.19 7.47 11.95
C HIS A 34 -12.71 7.38 11.79
N SER A 35 -13.43 8.44 12.15
CA SER A 35 -14.90 8.54 12.05
C SER A 35 -15.41 8.25 10.62
N LEU A 36 -14.89 8.97 9.62
CA LEU A 36 -15.29 8.81 8.22
C LEU A 36 -14.90 7.44 7.64
N ALA A 37 -13.75 6.90 8.04
CA ALA A 37 -13.32 5.57 7.61
C ALA A 37 -14.25 4.48 8.17
N THR A 38 -14.65 4.59 9.43
CA THR A 38 -15.57 3.66 10.11
C THR A 38 -16.98 3.75 9.52
N GLU A 39 -17.52 4.96 9.33
CA GLU A 39 -18.82 5.17 8.66
C GLU A 39 -18.84 4.53 7.26
N GLY A 40 -17.71 4.62 6.55
CA GLY A 40 -17.55 4.06 5.23
C GLY A 40 -17.62 2.54 5.14
N ARG A 41 -17.51 1.78 6.25
CA ARG A 41 -17.68 0.32 6.33
C ARG A 41 -17.06 -0.46 5.16
N ASN A 42 -15.75 -0.32 4.95
CA ASN A 42 -14.99 -0.95 3.84
C ASN A 42 -15.32 -0.46 2.40
N LYS A 43 -16.30 0.44 2.23
CA LYS A 43 -16.78 0.97 0.93
C LYS A 43 -16.11 2.30 0.53
N VAL A 44 -15.07 2.71 1.26
CA VAL A 44 -14.30 3.93 1.03
C VAL A 44 -12.80 3.64 1.02
N VAL A 45 -12.03 4.47 0.32
CA VAL A 45 -10.57 4.46 0.38
C VAL A 45 -10.11 5.39 1.49
N ALA A 46 -9.60 4.80 2.58
CA ALA A 46 -9.22 5.56 3.77
C ALA A 46 -7.91 6.35 3.64
N ASP A 47 -7.01 5.96 2.74
CA ASP A 47 -5.76 6.67 2.49
C ASP A 47 -5.60 6.85 0.98
N GLY A 48 -5.79 8.09 0.53
CA GLY A 48 -5.73 8.49 -0.86
C GLY A 48 -4.33 8.87 -1.31
N HIS A 49 -3.29 8.60 -0.53
CA HIS A 49 -1.91 8.84 -0.97
C HIS A 49 -1.55 8.05 -2.21
N ALA A 50 -0.82 8.68 -3.14
CA ALA A 50 -0.57 8.14 -4.48
C ALA A 50 0.07 6.74 -4.44
N GLU A 51 1.05 6.53 -3.57
CA GLU A 51 1.75 5.25 -3.37
C GLU A 51 0.81 4.17 -2.83
N VAL A 52 -0.13 4.57 -1.98
CA VAL A 52 -1.15 3.66 -1.43
C VAL A 52 -2.18 3.30 -2.49
N LEU A 53 -2.64 4.25 -3.29
CA LEU A 53 -3.55 4.00 -4.41
C LEU A 53 -2.88 3.11 -5.47
N CYS A 54 -1.63 3.39 -5.81
CA CYS A 54 -0.81 2.59 -6.73
C CYS A 54 -0.75 1.13 -6.27
N ARG A 55 -0.42 0.86 -4.99
CA ARG A 55 -0.45 -0.50 -4.46
C ARG A 55 -1.82 -1.15 -4.57
N ARG A 56 -2.91 -0.42 -4.29
CA ARG A 56 -4.27 -0.98 -4.37
C ARG A 56 -4.64 -1.33 -5.81
N ALA A 57 -4.25 -0.50 -6.76
CA ALA A 57 -4.41 -0.77 -8.19
C ALA A 57 -3.57 -1.99 -8.62
N PHE A 58 -2.34 -2.10 -8.12
CA PHE A 58 -1.50 -3.28 -8.36
C PHE A 58 -2.13 -4.56 -7.82
N ILE A 59 -2.69 -4.55 -6.61
CA ILE A 59 -3.42 -5.71 -6.06
C ILE A 59 -4.61 -6.07 -6.95
N ARG A 60 -5.40 -5.09 -7.40
CA ARG A 60 -6.52 -5.33 -8.33
C ARG A 60 -6.03 -5.97 -9.63
N PHE A 61 -4.92 -5.47 -10.19
CA PHE A 61 -4.27 -6.06 -11.36
C PHE A 61 -3.87 -7.51 -11.10
N LEU A 62 -3.19 -7.81 -9.99
CA LEU A 62 -2.79 -9.18 -9.66
C LEU A 62 -4.00 -10.12 -9.51
N LEU A 63 -5.06 -9.70 -8.81
CA LEU A 63 -6.30 -10.49 -8.70
C LEU A 63 -6.87 -10.81 -10.09
N HIS A 64 -6.92 -9.81 -10.97
CA HIS A 64 -7.40 -10.02 -12.34
C HIS A 64 -6.51 -10.98 -13.12
N GLN A 65 -5.18 -10.84 -13.04
CA GLN A 65 -4.24 -11.76 -13.69
C GLN A 65 -4.41 -13.20 -13.17
N MET A 66 -4.68 -13.40 -11.89
CA MET A 66 -4.97 -14.73 -11.34
C MET A 66 -6.27 -15.32 -11.90
N ILE A 67 -7.32 -14.51 -12.04
CA ILE A 67 -8.58 -14.92 -12.70
C ILE A 67 -8.30 -15.38 -14.14
N LEU A 68 -7.55 -14.59 -14.90
CA LEU A 68 -7.16 -14.94 -16.27
C LEU A 68 -6.39 -16.26 -16.33
N ALA A 69 -5.46 -16.49 -15.40
CA ALA A 69 -4.69 -17.73 -15.34
C ALA A 69 -5.59 -18.96 -15.14
N PHE A 70 -6.63 -18.87 -14.30
CA PHE A 70 -7.59 -19.96 -14.11
C PHE A 70 -8.54 -20.14 -15.28
N LYS A 71 -8.83 -19.08 -16.03
CA LYS A 71 -9.60 -19.13 -17.29
C LYS A 71 -8.76 -19.61 -18.48
N ASN A 72 -7.49 -19.95 -18.28
CA ASN A 72 -6.52 -20.29 -19.33
C ASN A 72 -6.34 -19.16 -20.37
N GLU A 73 -6.51 -17.91 -19.93
CA GLU A 73 -6.23 -16.71 -20.72
C GLU A 73 -4.80 -16.21 -20.45
N LYS A 74 -4.32 -15.26 -21.28
CA LYS A 74 -2.96 -14.70 -21.14
C LYS A 74 -2.80 -13.98 -19.80
N SER A 75 -1.87 -14.47 -18.98
CA SER A 75 -1.61 -13.96 -17.63
C SER A 75 -0.11 -13.90 -17.32
N ILE A 76 0.27 -13.07 -16.34
CA ILE A 76 1.60 -13.12 -15.71
C ILE A 76 1.76 -14.29 -14.72
N PHE A 77 0.68 -15.03 -14.45
CA PHE A 77 0.69 -16.23 -13.63
C PHE A 77 0.42 -17.48 -14.48
N THR A 78 1.06 -18.57 -14.10
CA THR A 78 0.83 -19.91 -14.65
C THR A 78 0.34 -20.83 -13.54
N ARG A 79 -0.53 -21.78 -13.90
CA ARG A 79 -1.02 -22.82 -12.98
C ARG A 79 0.12 -23.76 -12.61
N THR A 80 0.25 -24.05 -11.32
CA THR A 80 1.13 -25.12 -10.84
C THR A 80 0.50 -26.50 -11.11
N PRO A 81 1.27 -27.60 -11.01
CA PRO A 81 0.72 -28.94 -11.12
C PRO A 81 -0.45 -29.18 -10.13
N PRO A 82 -1.47 -29.98 -10.51
CA PRO A 82 -2.55 -30.39 -9.60
C PRO A 82 -2.01 -30.95 -8.28
N GLY A 83 -2.66 -30.62 -7.16
CA GLY A 83 -2.23 -31.03 -5.82
C GLY A 83 -1.14 -30.16 -5.18
N SER A 84 -0.60 -29.17 -5.90
CA SER A 84 0.31 -28.17 -5.30
C SER A 84 -0.41 -27.35 -4.22
N GLN A 85 0.30 -27.02 -3.13
CA GLN A 85 -0.24 -26.19 -2.04
C GLN A 85 -0.69 -24.80 -2.53
N TYR A 86 0.09 -24.21 -3.44
CA TYR A 86 -0.20 -22.92 -4.06
C TYR A 86 -0.51 -23.15 -5.54
N PRO A 87 -1.70 -22.77 -6.02
CA PRO A 87 -2.16 -23.11 -7.37
C PRO A 87 -1.55 -22.26 -8.48
N LEU A 88 -0.87 -21.15 -8.15
CA LEU A 88 -0.28 -20.22 -9.11
C LEU A 88 1.17 -19.89 -8.78
N VAL A 89 1.93 -19.58 -9.82
CA VAL A 89 3.29 -19.03 -9.76
C VAL A 89 3.45 -17.99 -10.85
N LEU A 90 4.35 -17.01 -10.68
CA LEU A 90 4.70 -16.09 -11.76
C LEU A 90 5.24 -16.88 -12.96
N SER A 91 4.69 -16.63 -14.14
CA SER A 91 5.07 -17.34 -15.38
C SER A 91 6.52 -17.13 -15.75
N VAL A 92 7.05 -15.93 -15.46
CA VAL A 92 8.46 -15.57 -15.68
C VAL A 92 9.08 -15.30 -14.31
N PRO A 93 9.93 -16.20 -13.79
CA PRO A 93 10.55 -16.05 -12.46
C PRO A 93 11.40 -14.79 -12.31
N THR A 94 11.93 -14.26 -13.41
CA THR A 94 12.75 -13.03 -13.44
C THR A 94 11.92 -11.75 -13.55
N THR A 95 10.60 -11.82 -13.35
CA THR A 95 9.74 -10.64 -13.39
C THR A 95 10.05 -9.73 -12.22
N THR A 96 10.49 -8.51 -12.52
CA THR A 96 10.74 -7.47 -11.53
C THR A 96 9.58 -6.48 -11.46
N PHE A 97 9.40 -5.81 -10.32
CA PHE A 97 8.41 -4.76 -10.12
C PHE A 97 9.06 -3.52 -9.54
N HIS A 98 8.74 -2.36 -10.10
CA HIS A 98 9.35 -1.09 -9.70
C HIS A 98 8.24 -0.15 -9.21
N MET A 99 8.57 0.82 -8.36
CA MET A 99 7.64 1.88 -7.95
C MET A 99 8.28 3.23 -8.20
N TYR A 100 7.58 4.12 -8.88
CA TYR A 100 7.96 5.52 -9.00
C TYR A 100 7.11 6.37 -8.04
N ILE A 101 7.73 7.36 -7.40
CA ILE A 101 7.05 8.31 -6.52
C ILE A 101 7.55 9.69 -6.90
N SER A 102 6.66 10.60 -7.29
CA SER A 102 7.07 11.93 -7.77
C SER A 102 7.76 12.79 -6.70
N GLN A 103 7.50 12.54 -5.42
CA GLN A 103 8.12 13.21 -4.29
C GLN A 103 8.37 12.20 -3.15
N SER A 104 9.40 12.39 -2.34
CA SER A 104 9.76 11.46 -1.25
C SER A 104 8.55 11.11 -0.37
N PRO A 105 8.33 9.80 -0.09
CA PRO A 105 7.13 9.34 0.59
C PRO A 105 7.00 10.00 1.96
N CYS A 106 5.79 10.41 2.32
CA CYS A 106 5.57 11.05 3.62
C CYS A 106 5.98 10.13 4.78
N GLY A 107 6.45 10.72 5.88
CA GLY A 107 7.03 10.01 7.02
C GLY A 107 8.54 10.18 7.06
N ASP A 108 9.24 9.21 7.63
CA ASP A 108 10.68 9.30 7.91
C ASP A 108 11.56 9.61 6.68
N ALA A 109 11.18 9.15 5.49
CA ALA A 109 11.97 9.33 4.27
C ALA A 109 12.06 10.79 3.78
N SER A 110 11.12 11.65 4.17
CA SER A 110 11.04 13.05 3.73
C SER A 110 11.36 14.05 4.83
N MET A 111 11.63 13.61 6.07
CA MET A 111 11.79 14.51 7.22
C MET A 111 12.97 15.47 7.05
N THR A 112 14.16 14.95 6.69
CA THR A 112 15.39 15.75 6.55
C THR A 112 15.25 16.77 5.42
N SER A 113 14.91 16.31 4.22
CA SER A 113 14.72 17.18 3.04
C SER A 113 13.66 18.26 3.27
N LEU A 114 12.55 17.92 3.95
CA LEU A 114 11.51 18.90 4.27
C LEU A 114 11.95 19.92 5.32
N ASP A 115 12.79 19.52 6.27
CA ASP A 115 13.31 20.45 7.27
C ASP A 115 14.25 21.48 6.65
N GLU A 116 15.10 21.05 5.72
CA GLU A 116 16.04 21.90 4.97
C GLU A 116 15.33 22.89 4.04
N THR A 117 14.19 22.51 3.46
CA THR A 117 13.43 23.37 2.53
C THR A 117 12.48 24.37 3.21
N GLN A 118 12.25 24.25 4.52
CA GLN A 118 11.31 25.11 5.24
C GLN A 118 11.88 26.51 5.48
N THR A 119 11.06 27.54 5.23
CA THR A 119 11.40 28.91 5.62
C THR A 119 11.22 29.13 7.13
N GLU A 120 11.89 30.14 7.70
CA GLU A 120 11.73 30.51 9.12
C GLU A 120 10.29 30.89 9.47
N ASP A 121 9.59 31.54 8.53
CA ASP A 121 8.18 31.90 8.67
C ASP A 121 7.28 30.65 8.74
N GLU A 122 7.51 29.67 7.87
CA GLU A 122 6.77 28.40 7.87
C GLU A 122 7.00 27.62 9.16
N ARG A 123 8.25 27.57 9.65
CA ARG A 123 8.59 26.96 10.94
C ARG A 123 7.84 27.64 12.07
N SER A 124 7.87 28.97 12.12
CA SER A 124 7.19 29.78 13.15
C SER A 124 5.67 29.58 13.14
N GLN A 125 5.05 29.55 11.95
CA GLN A 125 3.62 29.28 11.82
C GLN A 125 3.23 27.86 12.28
N ASN A 126 4.04 26.86 11.93
CA ASN A 126 3.81 25.47 12.35
C ASN A 126 3.94 25.30 13.86
N GLU A 127 4.92 25.95 14.48
CA GLU A 127 5.05 25.99 15.94
C GLU A 127 3.87 26.68 16.63
N SER A 128 3.44 27.84 16.12
CA SER A 128 2.29 28.58 16.68
C SER A 128 1.01 27.74 16.65
N LYS A 129 0.72 27.08 15.51
CA LYS A 129 -0.42 26.14 15.38
C LYS A 129 -0.32 24.97 16.36
N ARG A 130 0.89 24.46 16.61
CA ARG A 130 1.13 23.38 17.57
C ARG A 130 0.91 23.83 19.01
N ARG A 131 1.40 25.02 19.40
CA ARG A 131 1.21 25.59 20.75
C ARG A 131 -0.26 25.85 21.04
N LYS A 132 -0.98 26.49 20.11
CA LYS A 132 -2.43 26.73 20.24
C LYS A 132 -3.25 25.45 20.45
N PHE A 133 -2.87 24.35 19.79
CA PHE A 133 -3.54 23.05 19.98
C PHE A 133 -3.22 22.42 21.34
N LEU A 134 -1.98 22.53 21.81
CA LEU A 134 -1.56 22.03 23.13
C LEU A 134 -2.23 22.81 24.25
N ASP A 135 -2.36 24.13 24.12
CA ASP A 135 -3.00 24.98 25.14
C ASP A 135 -4.53 24.87 25.14
N GLY A 136 -5.15 24.61 23.98
CA GLY A 136 -6.61 24.44 23.86
C GLY A 136 -7.14 23.05 24.25
N SER A 137 -6.27 22.05 24.43
CA SER A 137 -6.69 20.70 24.83
C SER A 137 -6.43 20.49 26.32
N SER A 138 -7.49 20.45 27.12
CA SER A 138 -7.43 20.03 28.52
C SER A 138 -6.81 18.62 28.60
N LEU A 139 -5.56 18.58 29.04
CA LEU A 139 -4.71 17.40 29.08
C LEU A 139 -5.12 16.46 30.21
N MET A 140 -5.88 15.40 29.92
CA MET A 140 -5.91 14.24 30.81
C MET A 140 -5.96 12.83 30.18
N HIS A 141 -5.88 12.67 28.86
CA HIS A 141 -5.93 11.32 28.26
C HIS A 141 -4.75 10.89 27.38
N SER A 142 -3.75 11.73 27.09
CA SER A 142 -2.73 11.39 26.07
C SER A 142 -1.28 11.18 26.55
N ARG A 143 -0.91 11.59 27.76
CA ARG A 143 0.50 11.52 28.22
C ARG A 143 1.02 10.11 28.52
N LYS A 144 0.15 9.14 28.84
CA LYS A 144 0.55 7.73 29.04
C LYS A 144 0.42 6.86 27.78
N GLN A 145 -0.34 7.30 26.77
CA GLN A 145 -0.53 6.55 25.51
C GLN A 145 0.51 6.90 24.42
N THR A 146 1.16 8.06 24.51
CA THR A 146 2.13 8.57 23.52
C THR A 146 3.48 7.83 23.50
N LYS A 147 3.82 7.02 24.50
CA LYS A 147 5.03 6.17 24.46
C LYS A 147 4.87 4.93 23.55
N ARG A 148 3.64 4.56 23.17
CA ARG A 148 3.35 3.35 22.37
C ARG A 148 2.79 3.62 20.98
N ILE A 149 2.50 4.87 20.62
CA ILE A 149 1.82 5.23 19.36
C ILE A 149 2.77 6.06 18.50
N GLY A 150 2.93 5.71 17.22
CA GLY A 150 3.75 6.46 16.27
C GLY A 150 3.45 7.97 16.25
N ARG A 151 4.46 8.78 15.90
CA ARG A 151 4.36 10.25 15.90
C ARG A 151 3.40 10.73 14.81
N ARG A 152 2.53 11.69 15.13
CA ARG A 152 1.64 12.25 14.11
C ARG A 152 2.40 13.18 13.16
N GLY A 153 2.28 12.94 11.86
CA GLY A 153 2.69 13.90 10.84
C GLY A 153 4.17 14.23 10.80
N ARG A 154 4.43 15.52 10.58
CA ARG A 154 5.76 16.15 10.58
C ARG A 154 6.12 16.74 11.95
N ASN A 155 5.51 16.24 13.02
CA ASN A 155 5.87 16.68 14.36
C ASN A 155 7.32 16.26 14.65
N ASP A 156 8.14 17.23 15.05
CA ASP A 156 9.53 17.04 15.44
C ASP A 156 10.41 16.47 14.31
N TYR A 157 10.99 17.37 13.49
CA TYR A 157 11.87 17.02 12.37
C TYR A 157 13.19 16.39 12.83
N SER A 158 13.65 16.70 14.05
CA SER A 158 14.87 16.13 14.62
C SER A 158 14.75 14.64 14.96
N LEU A 159 13.51 14.16 15.18
CA LEU A 159 13.25 12.78 15.55
C LEU A 159 13.06 11.89 14.30
N LEU A 160 14.17 11.30 13.86
CA LEU A 160 14.25 10.39 12.71
C LEU A 160 14.10 8.92 13.12
N GLY A 161 13.80 8.05 12.16
CA GLY A 161 13.70 6.60 12.34
C GLY A 161 12.45 6.10 13.05
N VAL A 162 11.50 6.99 13.37
CA VAL A 162 10.28 6.65 14.11
C VAL A 162 9.07 6.43 13.20
N LEU A 163 8.17 5.53 13.60
CA LEU A 163 6.88 5.35 12.94
C LEU A 163 6.04 6.63 13.03
N ARG A 164 5.34 6.95 11.94
CA ARG A 164 4.51 8.14 11.82
C ARG A 164 3.08 7.84 11.34
N THR A 165 2.11 8.58 11.84
CA THR A 165 0.69 8.51 11.42
C THR A 165 0.26 9.75 10.64
N LYS A 166 -0.76 9.59 9.80
CA LYS A 166 -1.44 10.66 9.08
C LYS A 166 -2.74 11.05 9.80
N PRO A 167 -3.38 12.18 9.42
CA PRO A 167 -2.80 13.30 8.68
C PRO A 167 -1.79 14.06 9.54
N GLY A 168 -0.92 14.84 8.91
CA GLY A 168 0.13 15.54 9.64
C GLY A 168 -0.24 16.85 10.30
N ARG A 169 -1.48 17.34 10.11
CA ARG A 169 -1.93 18.60 10.71
C ARG A 169 -2.48 18.39 12.11
N SER A 170 -2.05 19.19 13.08
CA SER A 170 -2.47 19.09 14.48
C SER A 170 -3.97 19.31 14.69
N ASP A 171 -4.57 20.22 13.91
CA ASP A 171 -5.98 20.63 13.97
C ASP A 171 -6.98 19.64 13.37
N SER A 172 -6.50 18.61 12.67
CA SER A 172 -7.36 17.61 12.02
C SER A 172 -7.71 16.45 12.95
N GLU A 173 -8.84 15.76 12.70
CA GLU A 173 -9.15 14.50 13.38
C GLU A 173 -8.08 13.43 13.09
N MET A 174 -7.88 12.53 14.06
CA MET A 174 -6.89 11.44 13.93
C MET A 174 -7.31 10.46 12.83
N SER A 175 -6.34 10.00 12.02
CA SER A 175 -6.51 8.84 11.13
C SER A 175 -5.68 7.67 11.65
N CYS A 176 -6.16 6.45 11.45
CA CYS A 176 -5.40 5.23 11.70
C CYS A 176 -4.47 4.86 10.51
N SER A 177 -4.15 5.82 9.64
CA SER A 177 -3.31 5.58 8.47
C SER A 177 -1.86 5.89 8.79
N MET A 178 -1.00 4.88 8.75
CA MET A 178 0.47 5.06 8.86
C MET A 178 1.02 5.87 7.66
N SER A 179 2.21 6.42 7.83
CA SER A 179 2.95 7.15 6.79
C SER A 179 3.27 6.27 5.57
N CYS A 180 3.51 6.88 4.41
CA CYS A 180 3.86 6.13 3.20
C CYS A 180 5.20 5.42 3.36
N SER A 181 6.18 6.08 3.99
CA SER A 181 7.47 5.48 4.35
C SER A 181 7.26 4.17 5.11
N ASP A 182 6.46 4.18 6.19
CA ASP A 182 6.20 3.01 7.05
C ASP A 182 5.50 1.89 6.31
N LYS A 183 4.58 2.26 5.41
CA LYS A 183 3.88 1.29 4.57
C LYS A 183 4.80 0.63 3.57
N ILE A 184 5.64 1.39 2.87
CA ILE A 184 6.60 0.87 1.90
C ILE A 184 7.61 -0.05 2.60
N ALA A 185 8.16 0.36 3.75
CA ALA A 185 9.05 -0.48 4.55
C ALA A 185 8.38 -1.81 4.94
N LYS A 186 7.13 -1.78 5.40
CA LYS A 186 6.37 -3.01 5.66
C LYS A 186 6.21 -3.86 4.40
N TRP A 187 5.95 -3.26 3.23
CA TRP A 187 5.83 -4.01 1.97
C TRP A 187 7.14 -4.66 1.53
N GLY A 188 8.29 -4.09 1.93
CA GLY A 188 9.61 -4.73 1.78
C GLY A 188 9.78 -5.98 2.66
N VAL A 189 8.90 -6.21 3.62
CA VAL A 189 8.87 -7.43 4.44
C VAL A 189 7.74 -8.32 3.95
N VAL A 190 6.48 -7.98 4.20
CA VAL A 190 5.35 -8.90 3.92
C VAL A 190 4.95 -9.00 2.43
N GLY A 191 5.68 -8.34 1.53
CA GLY A 191 5.36 -8.24 0.12
C GLY A 191 4.35 -7.13 -0.21
N ILE A 192 4.49 -6.55 -1.41
CA ILE A 192 3.58 -5.51 -1.91
C ILE A 192 2.20 -6.07 -2.25
N SER A 193 2.10 -7.33 -2.68
CA SER A 193 0.85 -7.98 -3.09
C SER A 193 -0.17 -8.19 -1.95
N GLY A 194 0.31 -8.44 -0.72
CA GLY A 194 -0.54 -8.58 0.45
C GLY A 194 -1.27 -9.92 0.59
N ALA A 195 -1.94 -10.08 1.74
CA ALA A 195 -2.60 -11.31 2.20
C ALA A 195 -3.50 -12.05 1.17
N LEU A 196 -4.31 -11.34 0.38
CA LEU A 196 -5.24 -12.01 -0.54
C LEU A 196 -4.48 -12.76 -1.64
N ILE A 197 -3.42 -12.15 -2.17
CA ILE A 197 -2.61 -12.74 -3.23
C ILE A 197 -1.78 -13.91 -2.67
N SER A 198 -1.25 -13.79 -1.46
CA SER A 198 -0.44 -14.84 -0.82
C SER A 198 -1.22 -16.12 -0.49
N LEU A 199 -2.55 -16.14 -0.64
CA LEU A 199 -3.34 -17.38 -0.56
C LEU A 199 -3.15 -18.26 -1.80
N PHE A 200 -2.72 -17.68 -2.93
CA PHE A 200 -2.66 -18.35 -4.23
C PHE A 200 -1.24 -18.57 -4.75
N VAL A 201 -0.26 -17.83 -4.23
CA VAL A 201 1.15 -17.93 -4.62
C VAL A 201 2.02 -18.15 -3.40
N LYS A 202 3.06 -18.97 -3.56
CA LYS A 202 4.02 -19.28 -2.49
C LYS A 202 4.90 -18.07 -2.17
N GLU A 203 5.54 -17.53 -3.20
CA GLU A 203 6.51 -16.44 -3.05
C GLU A 203 5.78 -15.09 -3.04
N PRO A 204 5.97 -14.24 -2.01
CA PRO A 204 5.43 -12.89 -2.02
C PRO A 204 6.02 -12.07 -3.17
N VAL A 205 5.22 -11.13 -3.69
CA VAL A 205 5.69 -10.19 -4.71
C VAL A 205 6.32 -8.99 -4.02
N TYR A 206 7.52 -8.60 -4.44
CA TYR A 206 8.28 -7.48 -3.89
C TYR A 206 8.48 -6.37 -4.92
N LEU A 207 8.82 -5.18 -4.44
CA LEU A 207 9.36 -4.13 -5.28
C LEU A 207 10.87 -4.29 -5.38
N ASP A 208 11.39 -4.46 -6.58
CA ASP A 208 12.81 -4.44 -6.88
C ASP A 208 13.40 -3.05 -6.64
N SER A 209 12.78 -1.98 -7.13
CA SER A 209 13.25 -0.61 -6.87
C SER A 209 12.12 0.37 -6.51
N VAL A 210 12.52 1.44 -5.81
CA VAL A 210 11.69 2.62 -5.54
C VAL A 210 12.43 3.85 -6.04
N SER A 211 11.90 4.48 -7.08
CA SER A 211 12.43 5.70 -7.69
C SER A 211 11.69 6.92 -7.16
N VAL A 212 12.42 7.99 -6.81
CA VAL A 212 11.84 9.22 -6.23
C VAL A 212 12.23 10.41 -7.10
N GLY A 213 11.23 11.18 -7.56
CA GLY A 213 11.42 12.32 -8.46
C GLY A 213 11.90 13.60 -7.76
N ASP A 214 11.39 13.89 -6.56
CA ASP A 214 11.64 15.13 -5.81
C ASP A 214 11.82 14.88 -4.30
N LEU A 215 12.46 15.81 -3.59
CA LEU A 215 12.86 15.66 -2.19
C LEU A 215 13.66 14.38 -1.92
N PHE A 216 14.49 14.00 -2.90
CA PHE A 216 15.34 12.83 -2.78
C PHE A 216 16.45 13.09 -1.76
N GLU A 217 16.46 12.30 -0.69
CA GLU A 217 17.53 12.30 0.30
C GLU A 217 17.92 10.85 0.59
N LYS A 218 19.14 10.48 0.17
CA LYS A 218 19.57 9.08 0.09
C LYS A 218 19.60 8.41 1.46
N GLU A 219 20.15 9.06 2.48
CA GLU A 219 20.27 8.49 3.82
C GLU A 219 18.90 8.37 4.50
N GLY A 220 18.01 9.32 4.27
CA GLY A 220 16.62 9.30 4.73
C GLY A 220 15.81 8.19 4.10
N LEU A 221 15.88 8.04 2.78
CA LEU A 221 15.26 6.93 2.06
C LEU A 221 15.82 5.58 2.53
N ASN A 222 17.14 5.46 2.65
CA ASN A 222 17.80 4.23 3.09
C ASN A 222 17.41 3.87 4.54
N ARG A 223 17.42 4.86 5.45
CA ARG A 223 16.97 4.70 6.85
C ARG A 223 15.51 4.26 6.90
N ALA A 224 14.65 4.95 6.17
CA ALA A 224 13.20 4.77 6.21
C ALA A 224 12.71 3.54 5.45
N LEU A 225 13.41 3.04 4.43
CA LEU A 225 12.89 1.94 3.61
C LEU A 225 13.67 0.64 3.80
N VAL A 226 14.95 0.71 4.19
CA VAL A 226 15.87 -0.43 4.23
C VAL A 226 16.44 -0.69 5.63
N LYS A 227 17.25 0.22 6.20
CA LYS A 227 17.98 -0.04 7.46
C LYS A 227 17.05 -0.45 8.60
N ARG A 228 15.85 0.13 8.68
CA ARG A 228 14.89 -0.19 9.75
C ARG A 228 14.19 -1.55 9.63
N ILE A 229 14.26 -2.19 8.46
CA ILE A 229 13.73 -3.55 8.25
C ILE A 229 14.83 -4.62 8.37
N GLU A 230 16.12 -4.26 8.30
CA GLU A 230 17.24 -5.20 8.48
C GLU A 230 17.22 -5.88 9.86
N GLY A 231 16.67 -5.22 10.89
CA GLY A 231 16.47 -5.81 12.22
C GLY A 231 15.24 -6.73 12.36
N SER A 232 14.47 -6.95 11.29
CA SER A 232 13.25 -7.75 11.30
C SER A 232 13.56 -9.25 11.40
N LYS A 233 13.02 -9.93 12.42
CA LYS A 233 13.15 -11.39 12.62
C LYS A 233 12.12 -12.21 11.82
N VAL A 234 11.59 -11.66 10.73
CA VAL A 234 10.57 -12.33 9.92
C VAL A 234 11.24 -13.37 9.03
N ASP A 235 10.78 -14.62 9.14
CA ASP A 235 11.34 -15.74 8.39
C ASP A 235 11.21 -15.60 6.86
N PHE A 236 12.11 -16.36 6.24
CA PHE A 236 12.61 -16.47 4.86
C PHE A 236 11.68 -16.18 3.67
N PRO A 237 10.36 -16.53 3.61
CA PRO A 237 9.57 -16.20 2.42
C PRO A 237 9.14 -14.72 2.39
N TYR A 238 9.04 -14.07 3.56
CA TYR A 238 8.42 -12.75 3.76
C TYR A 238 9.43 -11.66 4.14
N SER A 239 10.66 -11.72 3.64
CA SER A 239 11.64 -10.64 3.81
C SER A 239 12.42 -10.42 2.52
N LYS A 240 12.32 -9.22 1.93
CA LYS A 240 13.08 -8.88 0.73
C LYS A 240 14.59 -8.93 0.97
N SER A 241 15.05 -8.48 2.14
CA SER A 241 16.48 -8.54 2.52
C SER A 241 17.03 -9.97 2.55
N PHE A 242 16.19 -10.94 2.91
CA PHE A 242 16.53 -12.35 2.83
C PHE A 242 16.73 -12.79 1.35
N LEU A 243 15.80 -12.43 0.46
CA LEU A 243 15.90 -12.73 -0.98
C LEU A 243 17.09 -12.04 -1.66
N GLU A 244 17.41 -10.80 -1.26
CA GLU A 244 18.55 -10.03 -1.75
C GLU A 244 19.90 -10.60 -1.27
N SER A 245 19.98 -11.33 -0.15
CA SER A 245 21.22 -12.01 0.27
C SER A 245 21.73 -13.05 -0.75
N LYS A 246 20.89 -13.43 -1.73
CA LYS A 246 21.22 -14.34 -2.84
C LYS A 246 21.52 -13.63 -4.17
N HIS A 247 21.32 -12.31 -4.27
CA HIS A 247 21.53 -11.53 -5.50
C HIS A 247 22.50 -10.37 -5.22
N THR A 248 23.63 -10.33 -5.94
CA THR A 248 24.76 -9.42 -5.65
C THR A 248 24.52 -7.95 -6.00
N ASP A 249 23.42 -7.62 -6.68
CA ASP A 249 23.14 -6.25 -7.11
C ASP A 249 22.03 -5.61 -6.27
N LYS A 250 22.43 -4.68 -5.40
CA LYS A 250 21.50 -3.90 -4.57
C LYS A 250 20.79 -2.85 -5.46
N PRO A 251 19.45 -2.84 -5.52
CA PRO A 251 18.75 -1.76 -6.21
C PRO A 251 18.81 -0.48 -5.37
N SER A 252 19.51 0.53 -5.89
CA SER A 252 19.50 1.88 -5.33
C SER A 252 18.25 2.64 -5.76
N PRO A 253 17.68 3.51 -4.90
CA PRO A 253 16.72 4.51 -5.34
C PRO A 253 17.32 5.38 -6.45
N THR A 254 16.67 5.43 -7.62
CA THR A 254 17.12 6.20 -8.80
C THR A 254 16.11 7.29 -9.14
N THR A 255 16.57 8.45 -9.62
CA THR A 255 15.70 9.55 -10.09
C THR A 255 15.22 9.30 -11.52
N SER A 256 14.06 9.83 -11.90
CA SER A 256 13.52 9.78 -13.27
C SER A 256 12.48 10.89 -13.49
N ASP A 257 12.57 11.60 -14.62
CA ASP A 257 11.80 12.83 -14.90
C ASP A 257 10.48 12.60 -15.66
N VAL A 258 10.03 11.35 -15.81
CA VAL A 258 8.83 11.02 -16.60
C VAL A 258 7.86 10.14 -15.81
N CYS A 259 6.58 10.49 -15.83
CA CYS A 259 5.52 9.81 -15.10
C CYS A 259 4.32 9.49 -16.01
N LEU A 260 4.02 8.20 -16.19
CA LEU A 260 2.84 7.65 -16.88
C LEU A 260 2.24 6.58 -15.98
N GLY A 261 0.94 6.68 -15.68
CA GLY A 261 0.20 5.68 -14.93
C GLY A 261 -0.88 5.05 -15.79
N TRP A 262 -0.77 3.74 -16.00
CA TRP A 262 -1.76 2.96 -16.74
C TRP A 262 -1.81 1.55 -16.16
N THR A 263 -3.01 1.04 -15.91
CA THR A 263 -3.19 -0.38 -15.56
C THR A 263 -3.54 -1.15 -16.83
N LYS A 264 -2.55 -1.82 -17.43
CA LYS A 264 -2.76 -2.68 -18.60
C LYS A 264 -3.68 -3.84 -18.27
N GLY A 265 -4.72 -4.05 -19.08
CA GLY A 265 -5.43 -5.33 -19.13
C GLY A 265 -6.38 -5.63 -17.97
N VAL A 266 -6.92 -4.61 -17.28
CA VAL A 266 -8.09 -4.78 -16.39
C VAL A 266 -9.33 -4.23 -17.10
N PRO A 267 -10.40 -5.04 -17.29
CA PRO A 267 -11.66 -4.58 -17.86
C PRO A 267 -12.32 -3.50 -16.97
N HIS A 268 -12.91 -2.49 -17.61
CA HIS A 268 -13.65 -1.36 -17.04
C HIS A 268 -12.83 -0.28 -16.29
N ASN A 269 -13.02 0.97 -16.74
CA ASN A 269 -12.55 2.26 -16.18
C ASN A 269 -11.10 2.30 -15.64
N PRO A 270 -10.11 2.55 -16.51
CA PRO A 270 -8.70 2.63 -16.09
C PRO A 270 -8.36 3.88 -15.26
N LEU A 271 -9.24 4.89 -15.24
CA LEU A 271 -9.03 6.15 -14.53
C LEU A 271 -10.21 6.46 -13.63
N GLU A 272 -9.99 6.47 -12.31
CA GLU A 272 -10.95 6.96 -11.33
C GLU A 272 -10.37 8.13 -10.53
N VAL A 273 -11.18 9.15 -10.29
CA VAL A 273 -10.82 10.29 -9.43
C VAL A 273 -11.54 10.13 -8.10
N LEU A 274 -10.78 10.15 -7.01
CA LEU A 274 -11.32 10.05 -5.65
C LEU A 274 -11.57 11.44 -5.07
N SER A 275 -12.74 11.61 -4.46
CA SER A 275 -13.06 12.79 -3.66
C SER A 275 -12.55 12.67 -2.22
N SER A 276 -12.63 13.75 -1.45
CA SER A 276 -12.10 13.83 -0.09
C SER A 276 -12.74 12.88 0.93
N ASN A 277 -13.84 12.22 0.58
CA ASN A 277 -14.53 11.20 1.39
C ASN A 277 -14.11 9.76 1.04
N GLY A 278 -13.14 9.58 0.14
CA GLY A 278 -12.63 8.28 -0.27
C GLY A 278 -13.55 7.51 -1.24
N ARG A 279 -14.53 8.20 -1.85
CA ARG A 279 -15.44 7.69 -2.89
C ARG A 279 -15.15 8.37 -4.23
N LYS A 280 -15.65 7.78 -5.33
CA LYS A 280 -15.57 8.35 -6.68
C LYS A 280 -16.14 9.79 -6.68
N GLN A 281 -15.43 10.70 -7.34
CA GLN A 281 -15.86 12.09 -7.48
C GLN A 281 -17.19 12.18 -8.23
N GLY A 282 -18.00 13.20 -7.93
CA GLY A 282 -19.30 13.42 -8.57
C GLY A 282 -20.47 12.68 -7.90
N HIS A 283 -20.22 11.91 -6.84
CA HIS A 283 -21.25 11.27 -6.05
C HIS A 283 -21.53 12.03 -4.75
N ALA A 284 -22.81 12.14 -4.39
CA ALA A 284 -23.28 12.71 -3.13
C ALA A 284 -24.23 11.72 -2.44
N LYS A 285 -24.42 11.91 -1.12
CA LYS A 285 -25.45 11.18 -0.37
C LYS A 285 -26.83 11.55 -0.89
N ARG A 286 -27.73 10.56 -0.97
CA ARG A 286 -29.17 10.76 -1.21
C ARG A 286 -29.91 10.21 0.01
N LYS A 287 -30.75 11.02 0.65
CA LYS A 287 -31.45 10.66 1.90
C LYS A 287 -30.50 10.11 3.00
N GLY A 288 -29.30 10.69 3.12
CA GLY A 288 -28.29 10.26 4.09
C GLY A 288 -27.45 9.04 3.69
N GLU A 289 -27.79 8.36 2.60
CA GLU A 289 -27.13 7.13 2.17
C GLU A 289 -26.26 7.30 0.93
N TRP A 290 -25.19 6.50 0.85
CA TRP A 290 -24.30 6.44 -0.30
C TRP A 290 -24.74 5.37 -1.27
N HIS A 291 -24.84 5.72 -2.56
CA HIS A 291 -25.11 4.75 -3.62
C HIS A 291 -23.90 3.84 -3.90
N GLU A 292 -24.12 2.58 -4.26
CA GLU A 292 -23.05 1.59 -4.51
C GLU A 292 -22.07 2.01 -5.63
N LYS A 293 -22.59 2.68 -6.66
CA LYS A 293 -21.78 3.26 -7.76
C LYS A 293 -20.75 4.31 -7.30
N SER A 294 -20.92 4.88 -6.11
CA SER A 294 -19.93 5.81 -5.54
C SER A 294 -18.67 5.10 -5.05
N GLU A 295 -18.72 3.79 -4.84
CA GLU A 295 -17.58 3.02 -4.36
C GLU A 295 -16.46 3.00 -5.41
N SER A 296 -15.26 3.38 -4.97
CA SER A 296 -14.01 3.21 -5.73
C SER A 296 -13.72 1.74 -5.99
N GLU A 297 -13.26 1.41 -7.20
CA GLU A 297 -12.81 0.06 -7.55
C GLU A 297 -11.61 -0.40 -6.72
N LEU A 298 -10.94 0.57 -6.09
CA LEU A 298 -9.84 0.36 -5.18
C LEU A 298 -10.31 0.21 -3.74
N CYS A 299 -11.58 0.39 -3.34
CA CYS A 299 -11.98 0.24 -1.94
C CYS A 299 -11.91 -1.24 -1.46
N ASN A 300 -11.93 -1.47 -0.13
CA ASN A 300 -11.80 -2.84 0.41
C ASN A 300 -12.95 -3.75 -0.07
N ASN A 301 -14.17 -3.22 -0.16
CA ASN A 301 -15.33 -3.96 -0.64
C ASN A 301 -15.18 -4.38 -2.12
N ARG A 302 -14.72 -3.50 -3.01
CA ARG A 302 -14.51 -3.85 -4.43
C ARG A 302 -13.38 -4.86 -4.64
N LEU A 303 -12.27 -4.74 -3.90
CA LEU A 303 -11.20 -5.74 -3.92
C LEU A 303 -11.68 -7.10 -3.37
N ARG A 304 -12.56 -7.10 -2.37
CA ARG A 304 -13.21 -8.31 -1.85
C ARG A 304 -14.07 -8.97 -2.93
N LEU A 305 -14.93 -8.22 -3.62
CA LEU A 305 -15.81 -8.77 -4.65
C LEU A 305 -14.98 -9.39 -5.80
N LEU A 306 -13.94 -8.71 -6.26
CA LEU A 306 -13.01 -9.26 -7.25
C LEU A 306 -12.28 -10.52 -6.74
N PHE A 307 -11.96 -10.59 -5.45
CA PHE A 307 -11.41 -11.81 -4.85
C PHE A 307 -12.42 -12.96 -4.86
N LEU A 308 -13.72 -12.71 -4.66
CA LEU A 308 -14.74 -13.75 -4.78
C LEU A 308 -14.86 -14.27 -6.22
N GLU A 309 -14.72 -13.41 -7.23
CA GLU A 309 -14.62 -13.84 -8.64
C GLU A 309 -13.40 -14.76 -8.87
N LEU A 310 -12.27 -14.46 -8.20
CA LEU A 310 -11.10 -15.34 -8.21
C LEU A 310 -11.38 -16.70 -7.55
N ILE A 311 -12.11 -16.73 -6.44
CA ILE A 311 -12.55 -17.98 -5.79
C ILE A 311 -13.38 -18.81 -6.76
N ASP A 312 -14.33 -18.21 -7.46
CA ASP A 312 -15.20 -18.92 -8.40
C ASP A 312 -14.40 -19.49 -9.58
N ALA A 313 -13.47 -18.71 -10.14
CA ALA A 313 -12.57 -19.18 -11.20
C ALA A 313 -11.67 -20.33 -10.71
N ALA A 314 -11.13 -20.24 -9.50
CA ALA A 314 -10.28 -21.28 -8.92
C ALA A 314 -11.07 -22.57 -8.62
N ARG A 315 -12.33 -22.47 -8.18
CA ARG A 315 -13.23 -23.61 -7.98
C ARG A 315 -13.56 -24.30 -9.29
N ALA A 316 -13.89 -23.54 -10.33
CA ALA A 316 -14.16 -24.08 -11.65
C ALA A 316 -12.95 -24.83 -12.24
N ALA A 317 -11.74 -24.44 -11.84
CA ALA A 317 -10.49 -25.08 -12.25
C ALA A 317 -9.99 -26.20 -11.31
N ASP A 318 -10.75 -26.58 -10.28
CA ASP A 318 -10.37 -27.51 -9.20
C ASP A 318 -9.00 -27.17 -8.57
N ALA A 319 -8.77 -25.88 -8.33
CA ALA A 319 -7.49 -25.33 -7.88
C ALA A 319 -7.63 -24.40 -6.67
N LEU A 320 -8.71 -24.56 -5.89
CA LEU A 320 -8.94 -23.75 -4.69
C LEU A 320 -7.93 -24.14 -3.58
N PRO A 321 -7.20 -23.16 -2.98
CA PRO A 321 -6.29 -23.43 -1.86
C PRO A 321 -6.98 -24.16 -0.71
N ALA A 322 -6.29 -25.14 -0.12
CA ALA A 322 -6.85 -26.00 0.94
C ALA A 322 -7.42 -25.19 2.13
N CYS A 323 -6.75 -24.10 2.52
CA CYS A 323 -7.19 -23.22 3.61
C CYS A 323 -8.51 -22.48 3.37
N LEU A 324 -9.07 -22.55 2.15
CA LEU A 324 -10.31 -21.89 1.75
C LEU A 324 -11.44 -22.85 1.36
N LYS A 325 -11.19 -24.18 1.31
CA LYS A 325 -12.17 -25.16 0.83
C LYS A 325 -13.45 -25.18 1.67
N ASP A 326 -13.32 -25.17 2.98
CA ASP A 326 -14.45 -25.27 3.93
C ASP A 326 -14.90 -23.92 4.49
N VAL A 327 -14.46 -22.82 3.87
CA VAL A 327 -14.71 -21.46 4.38
C VAL A 327 -15.88 -20.81 3.62
N ASN A 328 -16.88 -20.32 4.37
CA ASN A 328 -17.94 -19.51 3.79
C ASN A 328 -17.46 -18.06 3.55
N LEU A 329 -16.89 -17.81 2.38
CA LEU A 329 -16.36 -16.50 2.00
C LEU A 329 -17.44 -15.50 1.54
N VAL A 330 -18.65 -15.96 1.21
CA VAL A 330 -19.71 -15.12 0.62
C VAL A 330 -20.14 -14.00 1.58
N ASN A 331 -20.15 -14.29 2.89
CA ASN A 331 -20.51 -13.33 3.92
C ASN A 331 -19.29 -12.76 4.68
N ALA A 332 -18.10 -13.33 4.48
CA ALA A 332 -16.89 -12.85 5.12
C ALA A 332 -16.51 -11.44 4.62
N THR A 333 -16.13 -10.56 5.52
CA THR A 333 -15.58 -9.24 5.25
C THR A 333 -14.19 -9.32 4.64
N TYR A 334 -13.72 -8.21 4.04
CA TYR A 334 -12.37 -8.14 3.47
C TYR A 334 -11.26 -8.47 4.49
N GLN A 335 -11.46 -8.20 5.78
CA GLN A 335 -10.45 -8.49 6.80
C GLN A 335 -10.52 -9.95 7.26
N GLU A 336 -11.71 -10.53 7.43
CA GLU A 336 -11.88 -11.95 7.78
C GLU A 336 -11.24 -12.85 6.73
N ILE A 337 -11.47 -12.58 5.43
CA ILE A 337 -10.83 -13.34 4.34
C ILE A 337 -9.30 -13.30 4.48
N LYS A 338 -8.74 -12.14 4.83
CA LYS A 338 -7.28 -12.00 4.97
C LYS A 338 -6.72 -12.77 6.16
N LEU A 339 -7.51 -13.15 7.16
CA LEU A 339 -7.03 -13.94 8.30
C LEU A 339 -6.60 -15.36 7.88
N HIS A 340 -7.16 -15.89 6.79
CA HIS A 340 -6.79 -17.20 6.24
C HIS A 340 -5.36 -17.24 5.67
N ALA A 341 -4.77 -16.09 5.35
CA ALA A 341 -3.39 -15.98 4.86
C ALA A 341 -2.40 -16.11 6.03
N LYS A 342 -2.34 -17.30 6.65
CA LYS A 342 -1.63 -17.55 7.90
C LYS A 342 -0.19 -17.05 7.86
N GLU A 343 0.60 -17.49 6.87
CA GLU A 343 2.00 -17.13 6.76
C GLU A 343 2.23 -15.62 6.60
N TYR A 344 1.43 -14.95 5.77
CA TYR A 344 1.47 -13.49 5.65
C TYR A 344 1.15 -12.80 6.98
N ASN A 345 0.16 -13.31 7.73
CA ASN A 345 -0.24 -12.73 9.00
C ASN A 345 0.79 -12.98 10.10
N ASP A 346 1.44 -14.14 10.11
CA ASP A 346 2.54 -14.47 11.02
C ASP A 346 3.74 -13.56 10.73
N ALA A 347 4.13 -13.39 9.47
CA ALA A 347 5.18 -12.45 9.05
C ALA A 347 4.85 -11.00 9.42
N LYS A 348 3.61 -10.57 9.17
CA LYS A 348 3.13 -9.24 9.57
C LYS A 348 3.20 -9.09 11.10
N LYS A 349 2.76 -10.08 11.87
CA LYS A 349 2.78 -10.04 13.33
C LYS A 349 4.21 -9.94 13.85
N ALA A 350 5.11 -10.80 13.37
CA ALA A 350 6.52 -10.78 13.75
C ALA A 350 7.20 -9.45 13.41
N LEU A 351 6.87 -8.83 12.27
CA LEU A 351 7.32 -7.46 11.98
C LEU A 351 6.77 -6.46 13.00
N LEU A 352 5.47 -6.48 13.29
CA LEU A 352 4.85 -5.50 14.20
C LEU A 352 5.28 -5.68 15.66
N ASP A 353 5.69 -6.88 16.05
CA ASP A 353 6.25 -7.17 17.37
C ASP A 353 7.73 -6.74 17.50
N ASN A 354 8.39 -6.39 16.39
CA ASN A 354 9.73 -5.84 16.38
C ASN A 354 9.78 -4.47 17.07
N GLU A 355 10.90 -4.16 17.73
CA GLU A 355 11.12 -2.89 18.43
C GLU A 355 10.85 -1.67 17.53
N THR A 356 11.32 -1.71 16.29
CA THR A 356 11.18 -0.61 15.34
C THR A 356 9.73 -0.37 14.87
N PHE A 357 8.89 -1.41 14.91
CA PHE A 357 7.52 -1.37 14.38
C PHE A 357 6.43 -1.49 15.46
N ARG A 358 6.80 -1.63 16.74
CA ARG A 358 5.89 -1.79 17.89
C ARG A 358 4.83 -0.70 18.04
N GLY A 359 5.09 0.48 17.48
CA GLY A 359 4.17 1.63 17.48
C GLY A 359 3.14 1.67 16.34
N TRP A 360 3.01 0.58 15.57
CA TRP A 360 2.12 0.54 14.42
C TRP A 360 0.64 0.60 14.84
N VAL A 361 -0.09 1.58 14.30
CA VAL A 361 -1.53 1.71 14.54
C VAL A 361 -2.30 0.70 13.69
N VAL A 362 -2.99 -0.22 14.35
CA VAL A 362 -3.93 -1.16 13.72
C VAL A 362 -5.32 -0.55 13.74
N LYS A 363 -6.07 -0.75 12.65
CA LYS A 363 -7.49 -0.39 12.60
C LYS A 363 -8.27 -1.49 13.32
N GLU A 364 -8.95 -1.14 14.41
CA GLU A 364 -9.98 -2.00 14.97
C GLU A 364 -11.07 -2.16 13.90
N THR A 365 -11.45 -3.41 13.63
CA THR A 365 -12.31 -3.80 12.52
C THR A 365 -13.77 -3.68 12.88
#